data_AF-A0A966G8A5-F1
#
_entry.id   AF-A0A966G8A5-F1
#
_cell.length_a   1.000
_cell.length_b   1.000
_cell.length_c   1.000
_cell.angle_alpha   90.00
_cell.angle_beta   90.00
_cell.angle_gamma   90.00
#
_symmetry.space_group_name_H-M   'P 1'
#
loop_
_entity.id
_entity.type
_entity.pdbx_description
1 polymer ?
#
loop_
_entity_poly.entity_id
_entity_poly.type
_entity_poly.pdbx_seq_one_letter_code
_entity_poly.pdbx_strand_id
1 'polypeptide(L)'
;MAYKNLVGLQTANRAEVFKRFRDFVCKRNGSYDYSVDGIGWTLHDAVYAVDQDTINTNDYFVIYSPGESGDEDLYFKCTYVANYIQIIGFLYWNNTTHAGVQQYNSSPNNFSIADTDVPVLWIYGDLDAIFAISRKTATDDIFNPVVFGMTTNTLYSQEVFTCAGALSSGADRVIDIGTVPADWQVGHNVFIRDTANIARITITARTASTITATLATNYLAGAKLSADLGYFCISGNSFNYQNKFLIDHYGNKNSSGDRWNYNSTVLGYGYPDKMRSEAIVTPLYTGIINNGYLGELKNTYARGSTAMVDLNVYQFPSGLTVRAFTTPGSFYLCVKEVA
;
A
#
# COMPACT_ATOMS: atom_id res chain seq x y z
N MET A 1 2.74 -2.54 15.27
CA MET A 1 3.75 -3.62 15.31
C MET A 1 5.12 -3.02 14.95
N ALA A 2 6.23 -3.65 15.32
CA ALA A 2 7.56 -3.15 14.92
C ALA A 2 7.80 -3.41 13.43
N TYR A 3 8.46 -2.49 12.73
CA TYR A 3 8.92 -2.67 11.34
C TYR A 3 9.93 -3.83 11.27
N LYS A 4 9.75 -4.75 10.31
CA LYS A 4 10.52 -6.00 10.19
C LYS A 4 11.18 -6.13 8.83
N ASN A 5 12.24 -6.94 8.76
CA ASN A 5 12.92 -7.26 7.52
C ASN A 5 13.34 -8.73 7.41
N LEU A 6 13.43 -9.20 6.17
CA LEU A 6 14.10 -10.41 5.72
C LEU A 6 15.15 -9.93 4.72
N VAL A 7 16.43 -10.16 5.01
CA VAL A 7 17.52 -9.55 4.25
C VAL A 7 18.34 -10.63 3.55
N GLY A 8 18.46 -10.51 2.23
CA GLY A 8 19.45 -11.27 1.46
C GLY A 8 19.20 -12.78 1.40
N LEU A 9 17.94 -13.22 1.43
CA LEU A 9 17.62 -14.64 1.39
C LEU A 9 17.85 -15.20 -0.03
N GLN A 10 18.82 -16.09 -0.16
CA GLN A 10 18.99 -16.85 -1.40
C GLN A 10 17.81 -17.82 -1.57
N THR A 11 17.22 -17.81 -2.76
CA THR A 11 16.14 -18.74 -3.14
C THR A 11 16.54 -19.50 -4.41
N ALA A 12 16.01 -20.70 -4.57
CA ALA A 12 16.32 -21.60 -5.68
C ALA A 12 15.63 -21.19 -6.98
N ASN A 13 14.44 -20.58 -6.89
CA ASN A 13 13.62 -20.15 -8.01
C ASN A 13 12.46 -19.26 -7.53
N ARG A 14 11.63 -18.81 -8.48
CA ARG A 14 10.41 -18.04 -8.21
C ARG A 14 9.41 -18.76 -7.29
N ALA A 15 9.22 -20.07 -7.42
CA ALA A 15 8.30 -20.80 -6.55
C ALA A 15 8.74 -20.69 -5.09
N GLU A 16 10.04 -20.76 -4.82
CA GLU A 16 10.55 -20.49 -3.50
C GLU A 16 10.32 -19.04 -3.06
N VAL A 17 10.59 -18.03 -3.91
CA VAL A 17 10.25 -16.63 -3.58
C VAL A 17 8.78 -16.46 -3.17
N PHE A 18 7.86 -17.06 -3.92
CA PHE A 18 6.42 -16.98 -3.63
C PHE A 18 6.08 -17.55 -2.24
N LYS A 19 6.69 -18.67 -1.87
CA LYS A 19 6.53 -19.29 -0.54
C LYS A 19 7.15 -18.45 0.57
N ARG A 20 8.42 -18.04 0.41
CA ARG A 20 9.14 -17.25 1.41
C ARG A 20 8.49 -15.89 1.64
N PHE A 21 7.99 -15.28 0.57
CA PHE A 21 7.23 -14.05 0.65
C PHE A 21 5.96 -14.22 1.47
N ARG A 22 5.12 -15.22 1.17
CA ARG A 22 3.94 -15.55 1.99
C ARG A 22 4.33 -15.79 3.45
N ASP A 23 5.29 -16.68 3.70
CA ASP A 23 5.62 -17.16 5.04
C ASP A 23 6.14 -16.03 5.94
N PHE A 24 7.03 -15.19 5.41
CA PHE A 24 7.56 -14.04 6.14
C PHE A 24 6.50 -12.97 6.41
N VAL A 25 5.66 -12.66 5.40
CA VAL A 25 4.57 -11.67 5.54
C VAL A 25 3.55 -12.16 6.57
N CYS A 26 3.17 -13.44 6.50
CA CYS A 26 2.11 -14.04 7.33
C CYS A 26 2.59 -14.58 8.68
N LYS A 27 3.89 -14.45 9.01
CA LYS A 27 4.48 -15.06 10.22
C LYS A 27 4.17 -16.57 10.33
N ARG A 28 4.22 -17.30 9.21
CA ARG A 28 3.99 -18.75 9.22
C ARG A 28 5.28 -19.51 9.47
N ASN A 29 5.23 -20.38 10.48
CA ASN A 29 6.25 -21.40 10.71
C ASN A 29 6.00 -22.59 9.77
N GLY A 30 6.92 -22.82 8.83
CA GLY A 30 7.13 -24.14 8.23
C GLY A 30 8.22 -24.91 9.00
N SER A 31 8.87 -25.87 8.35
CA SER A 31 10.14 -26.49 8.80
C SER A 31 11.37 -25.57 8.70
N TYR A 32 11.17 -24.33 8.26
CA TYR A 32 12.17 -23.27 8.18
C TYR A 32 11.76 -22.17 9.16
N ASP A 33 12.55 -22.02 10.22
CA ASP A 33 12.35 -21.03 11.28
C ASP A 33 12.78 -19.64 10.79
N TYR A 34 11.90 -18.99 10.02
CA TYR A 34 11.91 -17.54 9.98
C TYR A 34 11.21 -17.13 11.25
N SER A 35 11.97 -16.51 12.16
CA SER A 35 11.62 -16.32 13.56
C SER A 35 10.17 -15.88 13.78
N VAL A 36 9.74 -15.96 15.05
CA VAL A 36 8.55 -15.34 15.64
C VAL A 36 8.30 -13.84 15.30
N ASP A 37 8.96 -13.25 14.30
CA ASP A 37 9.06 -11.85 13.90
C ASP A 37 8.69 -11.55 12.43
N GLY A 38 7.88 -12.38 11.76
CA GLY A 38 7.28 -12.00 10.47
C GLY A 38 6.48 -10.68 10.55
N ILE A 39 6.14 -10.07 9.40
CA ILE A 39 5.46 -8.76 9.34
C ILE A 39 4.12 -8.77 10.07
N GLY A 40 3.47 -9.94 10.15
CA GLY A 40 2.29 -10.16 10.99
C GLY A 40 0.96 -9.92 10.29
N TRP A 41 0.96 -9.92 8.95
CA TRP A 41 -0.28 -9.96 8.17
C TRP A 41 -0.94 -11.34 8.32
N THR A 42 -2.24 -11.43 8.06
CA THR A 42 -2.98 -12.69 8.14
C THR A 42 -3.07 -13.35 6.77
N LEU A 43 -2.86 -14.66 6.68
CA LEU A 43 -3.21 -15.44 5.49
C LEU A 43 -4.74 -15.61 5.47
N HIS A 44 -5.42 -14.85 4.61
CA HIS A 44 -6.88 -14.75 4.57
C HIS A 44 -7.54 -15.82 3.71
N ASP A 45 -6.91 -16.18 2.58
CA ASP A 45 -7.40 -17.19 1.63
C ASP A 45 -6.22 -17.76 0.82
N ALA A 46 -6.36 -18.98 0.29
CA ALA A 46 -5.38 -19.58 -0.62
C ALA A 46 -6.00 -20.75 -1.42
N VAL A 47 -5.60 -20.91 -2.68
CA VAL A 47 -6.02 -22.04 -3.54
C VAL A 47 -5.01 -23.18 -3.61
N TYR A 48 -3.80 -22.96 -3.11
CA TYR A 48 -2.82 -24.04 -2.89
C TYR A 48 -2.80 -24.40 -1.42
N ALA A 49 -2.65 -25.69 -1.10
CA ALA A 49 -2.73 -26.13 0.28
C ALA A 49 -1.62 -25.46 1.10
N VAL A 50 -2.03 -24.99 2.28
CA VAL A 50 -1.22 -24.26 3.26
C VAL A 50 0.12 -24.98 3.48
N ASP A 51 0.14 -26.31 3.54
CA ASP A 51 1.34 -27.13 3.79
C ASP A 51 1.91 -27.84 2.55
N GLN A 52 1.40 -27.55 1.35
CA GLN A 52 1.96 -28.09 0.12
C GLN A 52 2.98 -27.13 -0.47
N ASP A 53 4.21 -27.63 -0.62
CA ASP A 53 5.34 -26.92 -1.21
C ASP A 53 5.31 -26.88 -2.74
N THR A 54 4.30 -27.49 -3.36
CA THR A 54 4.09 -27.56 -4.80
C THR A 54 3.12 -26.46 -5.23
N ILE A 55 3.60 -25.55 -6.08
CA ILE A 55 2.84 -24.42 -6.61
C ILE A 55 2.66 -24.61 -8.11
N ASN A 56 1.42 -24.46 -8.58
CA ASN A 56 1.06 -24.45 -9.99
C ASN A 56 0.81 -23.03 -10.49
N THR A 57 0.93 -22.83 -11.79
CA THR A 57 0.53 -21.55 -12.43
C THR A 57 -0.92 -21.24 -12.12
N ASN A 58 -1.19 -20.00 -11.71
CA ASN A 58 -2.45 -19.44 -11.23
C ASN A 58 -2.85 -19.80 -9.79
N ASP A 59 -2.03 -20.56 -9.06
CA ASP A 59 -2.19 -20.67 -7.62
C ASP A 59 -2.03 -19.29 -6.98
N TYR A 60 -2.78 -19.03 -5.92
CA TYR A 60 -2.77 -17.75 -5.23
C TYR A 60 -2.91 -17.89 -3.73
N PHE A 61 -2.48 -16.84 -3.04
CA PHE A 61 -2.86 -16.56 -1.66
C PHE A 61 -3.36 -15.12 -1.55
N VAL A 62 -4.13 -14.85 -0.51
CA VAL A 62 -4.63 -13.53 -0.14
C VAL A 62 -4.17 -13.22 1.26
N ILE A 63 -3.59 -12.04 1.44
CA ILE A 63 -3.16 -11.52 2.73
C ILE A 63 -4.07 -10.38 3.17
N TYR A 64 -4.30 -10.30 4.48
CA TYR A 64 -5.07 -9.27 5.15
C TYR A 64 -4.22 -8.56 6.21
N SER A 65 -4.34 -7.24 6.30
CA SER A 65 -3.84 -6.49 7.45
C SER A 65 -4.85 -5.44 7.92
N PRO A 66 -5.02 -5.28 9.25
CA PRO A 66 -5.83 -4.21 9.81
C PRO A 66 -5.08 -2.85 9.86
N GLY A 67 -3.86 -2.78 9.33
CA GLY A 67 -2.98 -1.62 9.49
C GLY A 67 -2.41 -1.51 10.90
N GLU A 68 -1.48 -0.59 11.10
CA GLU A 68 -0.87 -0.25 12.38
C GLU A 68 -1.86 0.40 13.35
N SER A 69 -2.87 1.11 12.82
CA SER A 69 -3.98 1.66 13.62
C SER A 69 -4.93 0.57 14.12
N GLY A 70 -5.03 -0.55 13.40
CA GLY A 70 -6.05 -1.58 13.64
C GLY A 70 -7.39 -1.31 12.96
N ASP A 71 -7.55 -0.16 12.31
CA ASP A 71 -8.82 0.30 11.74
C ASP A 71 -8.90 0.19 10.22
N GLU A 72 -7.84 -0.21 9.54
CA GLU A 72 -7.84 -0.40 8.09
C GLU A 72 -8.27 -1.80 7.69
N ASP A 73 -8.53 -1.98 6.39
CA ASP A 73 -8.81 -3.29 5.79
C ASP A 73 -8.01 -3.46 4.51
N LEU A 74 -6.80 -4.01 4.64
CA LEU A 74 -5.87 -4.15 3.53
C LEU A 74 -5.91 -5.57 2.98
N TYR A 75 -6.60 -5.79 1.86
CA TYR A 75 -6.61 -7.08 1.18
C TYR A 75 -5.75 -7.06 -0.08
N PHE A 76 -4.79 -7.99 -0.16
CA PHE A 76 -3.96 -8.15 -1.36
C PHE A 76 -3.90 -9.62 -1.79
N LYS A 77 -4.25 -9.88 -3.05
CA LYS A 77 -4.10 -11.18 -3.69
C LYS A 77 -2.75 -11.26 -4.40
N CYS A 78 -1.99 -12.29 -4.09
CA CYS A 78 -0.74 -12.65 -4.75
C CYS A 78 -0.95 -13.92 -5.59
N THR A 79 -0.79 -13.81 -6.91
CA THR A 79 -0.99 -14.93 -7.84
C THR A 79 0.34 -15.32 -8.48
N TYR A 80 0.61 -16.62 -8.52
CA TYR A 80 1.77 -17.19 -9.18
C TYR A 80 1.55 -17.28 -10.69
N VAL A 81 2.16 -16.39 -11.48
CA VAL A 81 1.94 -16.29 -12.94
C VAL A 81 3.25 -16.51 -13.68
N ALA A 82 3.23 -16.95 -14.93
CA ALA A 82 4.46 -17.13 -15.74
C ALA A 82 5.31 -15.83 -15.78
N ASN A 83 6.58 -15.93 -15.40
CA ASN A 83 7.60 -14.90 -15.24
C ASN A 83 7.37 -13.78 -14.19
N TYR A 84 6.33 -13.83 -13.36
CA TYR A 84 6.14 -12.84 -12.30
C TYR A 84 5.17 -13.31 -11.20
N ILE A 85 5.23 -12.66 -10.04
CA ILE A 85 4.18 -12.75 -9.03
C ILE A 85 3.26 -11.53 -9.21
N GLN A 86 1.98 -11.78 -9.46
CA GLN A 86 0.98 -10.74 -9.66
C GLN A 86 0.38 -10.32 -8.32
N ILE A 87 0.33 -9.03 -8.02
CA ILE A 87 -0.20 -8.47 -6.78
C ILE A 87 -1.32 -7.48 -7.09
N ILE A 88 -2.50 -7.73 -6.52
CA ILE A 88 -3.71 -6.93 -6.73
C ILE A 88 -4.35 -6.64 -5.37
N GLY A 89 -4.66 -5.37 -5.11
CA GLY A 89 -5.39 -4.96 -3.90
C GLY A 89 -6.90 -4.91 -4.12
N PHE A 90 -7.69 -5.12 -3.06
CA PHE A 90 -9.15 -5.10 -3.06
C PHE A 90 -9.70 -4.37 -1.84
N LEU A 91 -10.86 -3.74 -1.97
CA LEU A 91 -11.59 -3.16 -0.83
C LEU A 91 -11.92 -4.25 0.19
N TYR A 92 -12.32 -5.42 -0.31
CA TYR A 92 -12.65 -6.57 0.51
C TYR A 92 -12.39 -7.87 -0.26
N TRP A 93 -12.08 -8.94 0.46
CA TRP A 93 -12.01 -10.29 -0.12
C TRP A 93 -12.96 -11.23 0.61
N ASN A 94 -13.86 -11.86 -0.15
CA ASN A 94 -14.74 -12.90 0.36
C ASN A 94 -14.05 -14.27 0.21
N ASN A 95 -13.59 -14.83 1.32
CA ASN A 95 -12.93 -16.14 1.37
C ASN A 95 -13.90 -17.32 1.17
N THR A 96 -15.21 -17.11 1.31
CA THR A 96 -16.22 -18.15 1.06
C THR A 96 -16.48 -18.31 -0.44
N THR A 97 -16.46 -17.20 -1.18
CA THR A 97 -16.67 -17.21 -2.64
C THR A 97 -15.36 -17.11 -3.43
N HIS A 98 -14.22 -17.02 -2.75
CA HIS A 98 -12.90 -16.85 -3.36
C HIS A 98 -12.83 -15.67 -4.35
N ALA A 99 -13.45 -14.53 -3.98
CA ALA A 99 -13.63 -13.39 -4.87
C ALA A 99 -13.34 -12.06 -4.19
N GLY A 100 -12.64 -11.19 -4.91
CA GLY A 100 -12.37 -9.81 -4.50
C GLY A 100 -13.49 -8.87 -4.87
N VAL A 101 -13.73 -7.87 -4.02
CA VAL A 101 -14.72 -6.81 -4.20
C VAL A 101 -13.99 -5.49 -4.37
N GLN A 102 -14.29 -4.76 -5.44
CA GLN A 102 -13.68 -3.48 -5.86
C GLN A 102 -12.14 -3.52 -5.88
N GLN A 103 -11.56 -3.66 -7.08
CA GLN A 103 -10.11 -3.72 -7.28
C GLN A 103 -9.43 -2.34 -7.15
N TYR A 104 -8.21 -2.32 -6.59
CA TYR A 104 -7.35 -1.13 -6.54
C TYR A 104 -6.71 -0.88 -7.91
N ASN A 105 -7.36 -0.08 -8.75
CA ASN A 105 -6.97 0.11 -10.16
C ASN A 105 -7.02 -1.21 -10.96
N SER A 106 -7.35 -1.15 -12.25
CA SER A 106 -7.56 -2.35 -13.07
C SER A 106 -6.26 -3.04 -13.45
N SER A 107 -5.14 -2.32 -13.38
CA SER A 107 -3.83 -2.88 -13.71
C SER A 107 -3.22 -3.59 -12.50
N PRO A 108 -2.72 -4.83 -12.63
CA PRO A 108 -1.99 -5.50 -11.56
C PRO A 108 -0.59 -4.90 -11.35
N ASN A 109 0.08 -5.34 -10.29
CA ASN A 109 1.50 -5.10 -10.07
C ASN A 109 2.27 -6.39 -10.19
N ASN A 110 3.43 -6.33 -10.81
CA ASN A 110 4.16 -7.54 -11.16
C ASN A 110 5.52 -7.50 -10.47
N PHE A 111 5.77 -8.47 -9.60
CA PHE A 111 7.09 -8.75 -9.08
C PHE A 111 7.79 -9.70 -10.06
N SER A 112 8.57 -9.13 -10.97
CA SER A 112 9.18 -9.83 -12.11
C SER A 112 10.33 -10.73 -11.68
N ILE A 113 10.11 -12.05 -11.76
CA ILE A 113 11.05 -13.12 -11.43
C ILE A 113 10.71 -14.31 -12.33
N ALA A 114 11.68 -14.87 -13.06
CA ALA A 114 11.47 -16.06 -13.89
C ALA A 114 11.72 -17.35 -13.12
N ASP A 115 11.18 -18.48 -13.61
CA ASP A 115 11.40 -19.80 -12.98
C ASP A 115 12.86 -20.27 -13.09
N THR A 116 13.60 -19.75 -14.07
CA THR A 116 15.02 -20.06 -14.29
C THR A 116 15.97 -19.20 -13.46
N ASP A 117 15.46 -18.15 -12.81
CA ASP A 117 16.25 -17.27 -11.97
C ASP A 117 16.60 -17.97 -10.66
N VAL A 118 17.70 -17.55 -10.01
CA VAL A 118 18.12 -18.04 -8.69
C VAL A 118 18.24 -16.82 -7.77
N PRO A 119 17.09 -16.21 -7.39
CA PRO A 119 17.09 -14.84 -6.93
C PRO A 119 17.48 -14.72 -5.47
N VAL A 120 18.04 -13.56 -5.14
CA VAL A 120 18.23 -13.12 -3.75
C VAL A 120 17.08 -12.19 -3.40
N LEU A 121 16.40 -12.45 -2.29
CA LEU A 121 15.17 -11.78 -1.87
C LEU A 121 15.41 -10.92 -0.63
N TRP A 122 14.87 -9.71 -0.66
CA TRP A 122 14.69 -8.86 0.51
C TRP A 122 13.22 -8.51 0.66
N ILE A 123 12.73 -8.50 1.90
CA ILE A 123 11.38 -8.07 2.25
C ILE A 123 11.48 -7.17 3.46
N TYR A 124 10.76 -6.06 3.44
CA TYR A 124 10.63 -5.12 4.53
C TYR A 124 9.17 -4.75 4.68
N GLY A 125 8.70 -4.51 5.91
CA GLY A 125 7.34 -4.05 6.09
C GLY A 125 6.89 -3.96 7.53
N ASP A 126 5.67 -3.46 7.67
CA ASP A 126 4.88 -3.39 8.89
C ASP A 126 3.41 -3.67 8.52
N LEU A 127 2.46 -3.43 9.42
CA LEU A 127 1.06 -3.71 9.14
C LEU A 127 0.44 -2.79 8.06
N ASP A 128 1.06 -1.67 7.70
CA ASP A 128 0.50 -0.78 6.68
C ASP A 128 1.03 -1.06 5.28
N ALA A 129 2.26 -1.59 5.19
CA ALA A 129 2.98 -1.65 3.93
C ALA A 129 4.05 -2.73 3.85
N ILE A 130 4.25 -3.23 2.63
CA ILE A 130 5.28 -4.20 2.25
C ILE A 130 6.11 -3.62 1.11
N PHE A 131 7.43 -3.71 1.26
CA PHE A 131 8.42 -3.53 0.22
C PHE A 131 9.13 -4.87 0.02
N ALA A 132 9.08 -5.43 -1.18
CA ALA A 132 9.88 -6.59 -1.55
C ALA A 132 10.70 -6.29 -2.79
N ILE A 133 11.90 -6.85 -2.81
CA ILE A 133 12.82 -6.61 -3.91
C ILE A 133 13.70 -7.84 -4.12
N SER A 134 14.00 -8.13 -5.38
CA SER A 134 14.93 -9.20 -5.71
C SER A 134 15.82 -8.86 -6.89
N ARG A 135 17.02 -9.42 -6.91
CA ARG A 135 17.85 -9.53 -8.12
C ARG A 135 17.76 -10.97 -8.65
N LYS A 136 17.82 -11.15 -9.97
CA LYS A 136 17.54 -12.45 -10.61
C LYS A 136 18.63 -13.49 -10.34
N THR A 137 19.88 -13.03 -10.24
CA THR A 137 21.05 -13.82 -9.87
C THR A 137 21.90 -13.09 -8.82
N ALA A 138 22.85 -13.78 -8.21
CA ALA A 138 23.75 -13.19 -7.23
C ALA A 138 24.67 -12.10 -7.80
N THR A 139 24.79 -12.00 -9.12
CA THR A 139 25.69 -11.05 -9.83
C THR A 139 24.93 -9.98 -10.60
N ASP A 140 23.60 -9.95 -10.57
CA ASP A 140 22.85 -8.89 -11.23
C ASP A 140 22.91 -7.57 -10.44
N ASP A 141 23.11 -6.49 -11.18
CA ASP A 141 23.18 -5.12 -10.67
C ASP A 141 21.81 -4.40 -10.73
N ILE A 142 20.75 -5.10 -11.16
CA ILE A 142 19.39 -4.54 -11.28
C ILE A 142 18.43 -5.31 -10.40
N PHE A 143 17.82 -4.59 -9.48
CA PHE A 143 16.85 -5.11 -8.52
C PHE A 143 15.42 -4.78 -8.96
N ASN A 144 14.54 -5.77 -8.91
CA ASN A 144 13.14 -5.66 -9.32
C ASN A 144 12.28 -5.46 -8.06
N PRO A 145 11.74 -4.26 -7.79
CA PRO A 145 10.93 -4.01 -6.60
C PRO A 145 9.45 -4.27 -6.85
N VAL A 146 8.74 -4.59 -5.77
CA VAL A 146 7.30 -4.42 -5.64
C VAL A 146 6.99 -3.79 -4.27
N VAL A 147 6.14 -2.76 -4.25
CA VAL A 147 5.85 -1.98 -3.05
C VAL A 147 4.35 -1.74 -2.98
N PHE A 148 3.70 -2.19 -1.91
CA PHE A 148 2.25 -2.07 -1.76
C PHE A 148 1.81 -1.88 -0.32
N GLY A 149 0.67 -1.21 -0.13
CA GLY A 149 0.16 -0.87 1.20
C GLY A 149 -0.72 0.37 1.18
N MET A 150 -0.99 0.92 2.35
CA MET A 150 -1.67 2.21 2.51
C MET A 150 -0.67 3.36 2.48
N THR A 151 -1.08 4.48 1.87
CA THR A 151 -0.29 5.69 1.86
C THR A 151 -0.28 6.34 3.24
N THR A 152 0.90 6.59 3.79
CA THR A 152 1.08 7.34 5.04
C THR A 152 1.51 8.77 4.77
N ASN A 153 1.40 9.65 5.77
CA ASN A 153 1.80 11.06 5.69
C ASN A 153 1.05 11.85 4.60
N THR A 154 -0.27 11.61 4.52
CA THR A 154 -1.18 12.34 3.63
C THR A 154 -1.49 13.74 4.16
N LEU A 155 -2.01 14.58 3.27
CA LEU A 155 -2.53 15.91 3.58
C LEU A 155 -3.70 15.93 4.56
N TYR A 156 -4.48 14.84 4.56
CA TYR A 156 -5.71 14.71 5.33
C TYR A 156 -5.54 13.69 6.45
N SER A 157 -6.42 13.79 7.45
CA SER A 157 -6.43 12.85 8.57
C SER A 157 -6.52 11.40 8.07
N GLN A 158 -5.68 10.56 8.66
CA GLN A 158 -5.64 9.11 8.41
C GLN A 158 -6.49 8.33 9.43
N GLU A 159 -7.18 9.04 10.32
CA GLU A 159 -8.11 8.42 11.26
C GLU A 159 -9.28 7.81 10.51
N VAL A 160 -9.66 6.61 10.96
CA VAL A 160 -10.79 5.86 10.43
C VAL A 160 -11.87 5.78 11.49
N PHE A 161 -13.07 6.19 11.11
CA PHE A 161 -14.24 6.19 11.99
C PHE A 161 -15.17 5.06 11.62
N THR A 162 -15.68 4.33 12.61
CA THR A 162 -16.60 3.22 12.37
C THR A 162 -18.02 3.60 12.75
N CYS A 163 -18.96 3.42 11.83
CA CYS A 163 -20.39 3.62 12.06
C CYS A 163 -20.94 2.57 13.04
N ALA A 164 -21.68 3.04 14.05
CA ALA A 164 -22.29 2.17 15.05
C ALA A 164 -23.38 1.23 14.50
N GLY A 165 -23.97 1.54 13.33
CA GLY A 165 -25.05 0.78 12.74
C GLY A 165 -25.06 0.83 11.21
N ALA A 166 -25.93 0.02 10.61
CA ALA A 166 -26.14 0.03 9.17
C ALA A 166 -26.78 1.35 8.72
N LEU A 167 -26.42 1.82 7.54
CA LEU A 167 -26.90 3.09 6.97
C LEU A 167 -27.75 2.82 5.73
N SER A 168 -28.94 3.42 5.69
CA SER A 168 -29.82 3.35 4.52
C SER A 168 -29.48 4.45 3.50
N SER A 169 -29.65 4.17 2.21
CA SER A 169 -29.57 5.15 1.13
C SER A 169 -30.63 6.25 1.28
N GLY A 170 -30.36 7.43 0.72
CA GLY A 170 -31.25 8.59 0.73
C GLY A 170 -30.55 9.90 1.09
N ALA A 171 -31.29 10.99 1.02
CA ALA A 171 -30.83 12.31 1.45
C ALA A 171 -30.82 12.44 2.98
N ASP A 172 -30.02 13.41 3.47
CA ASP A 172 -29.97 13.85 4.86
C ASP A 172 -29.80 12.71 5.89
N ARG A 173 -28.95 11.74 5.56
CA ARG A 173 -28.62 10.64 6.45
C ARG A 173 -27.65 11.12 7.52
N VAL A 174 -28.09 11.02 8.77
CA VAL A 174 -27.25 11.27 9.95
C VAL A 174 -26.39 10.03 10.18
N ILE A 175 -25.07 10.25 10.20
CA ILE A 175 -24.05 9.24 10.40
C ILE A 175 -23.35 9.57 11.71
N ASP A 176 -23.52 8.69 12.69
CA ASP A 176 -22.87 8.80 13.99
C ASP A 176 -21.50 8.14 13.96
N ILE A 177 -20.47 8.93 14.29
CA ILE A 177 -19.07 8.52 14.32
C ILE A 177 -18.42 8.86 15.68
N GLY A 178 -19.22 9.20 16.70
CA GLY A 178 -18.75 9.49 18.06
C GLY A 178 -18.14 10.88 18.20
N THR A 179 -16.96 11.12 17.63
CA THR A 179 -16.28 12.43 17.67
C THR A 179 -15.90 12.84 16.26
N VAL A 180 -16.56 13.86 15.73
CA VAL A 180 -16.29 14.39 14.39
C VAL A 180 -15.00 15.24 14.43
N PRO A 181 -13.98 14.93 13.61
CA PRO A 181 -12.76 15.72 13.54
C PRO A 181 -13.01 17.21 13.29
N ALA A 182 -12.14 18.07 13.83
CA ALA A 182 -12.29 19.51 13.68
C ALA A 182 -12.25 19.96 12.22
N ASP A 183 -11.49 19.28 11.36
CA ASP A 183 -11.30 19.57 9.94
C ASP A 183 -12.44 19.04 9.03
N TRP A 184 -13.38 18.26 9.57
CA TRP A 184 -14.54 17.77 8.84
C TRP A 184 -15.67 18.80 8.85
N GLN A 185 -15.56 19.80 7.97
CA GLN A 185 -16.51 20.91 7.87
C GLN A 185 -17.62 20.66 6.86
N VAL A 186 -18.72 21.41 6.96
CA VAL A 186 -19.79 21.40 5.95
C VAL A 186 -19.20 21.81 4.61
N GLY A 187 -19.54 21.05 3.55
CA GLY A 187 -18.98 21.19 2.21
C GLY A 187 -17.72 20.38 1.96
N HIS A 188 -17.07 19.85 3.00
CA HIS A 188 -15.92 18.95 2.82
C HIS A 188 -16.38 17.55 2.43
N ASN A 189 -15.55 16.86 1.66
CA ASN A 189 -15.76 15.48 1.27
C ASN A 189 -15.02 14.53 2.21
N VAL A 190 -15.62 13.36 2.42
CA VAL A 190 -15.03 12.20 3.09
C VAL A 190 -15.36 10.94 2.30
N PHE A 191 -14.60 9.88 2.53
CA PHE A 191 -14.90 8.57 1.96
C PHE A 191 -15.68 7.73 2.97
N ILE A 192 -16.67 6.98 2.47
CA ILE A 192 -17.40 5.96 3.23
C ILE A 192 -17.27 4.62 2.51
N ARG A 193 -16.95 3.57 3.26
CA ARG A 193 -16.74 2.22 2.74
C ARG A 193 -17.28 1.13 3.66
N ASP A 194 -17.71 0.03 3.08
CA ASP A 194 -17.96 -1.25 3.77
C ASP A 194 -17.38 -2.40 2.92
N THR A 195 -17.75 -3.64 3.21
CA THR A 195 -17.24 -4.82 2.48
C THR A 195 -17.78 -4.95 1.05
N ALA A 196 -18.68 -4.08 0.61
CA ALA A 196 -19.34 -4.14 -0.70
C ALA A 196 -19.17 -2.85 -1.52
N ASN A 197 -19.22 -1.71 -0.85
CA ASN A 197 -19.43 -0.40 -1.43
C ASN A 197 -18.38 0.59 -0.95
N ILE A 198 -18.08 1.54 -1.83
CA ILE A 198 -17.28 2.71 -1.52
C ILE A 198 -17.79 3.93 -2.29
N ALA A 199 -17.83 5.07 -1.61
CA ALA A 199 -18.19 6.35 -2.20
C ALA A 199 -17.45 7.52 -1.54
N ARG A 200 -17.34 8.62 -2.28
CA ARG A 200 -17.03 9.95 -1.77
C ARG A 200 -18.35 10.66 -1.48
N ILE A 201 -18.53 11.16 -0.27
CA ILE A 201 -19.73 11.87 0.18
C ILE A 201 -19.36 13.26 0.69
N THR A 202 -20.28 14.21 0.53
CA THR A 202 -20.12 15.58 1.01
C THR A 202 -20.88 15.77 2.32
N ILE A 203 -20.23 16.37 3.31
CA ILE A 203 -20.85 16.72 4.59
C ILE A 203 -21.81 17.90 4.36
N THR A 204 -23.09 17.72 4.63
CA THR A 204 -24.13 18.77 4.51
C THR A 204 -24.49 19.41 5.84
N ALA A 205 -24.30 18.70 6.95
CA ALA A 205 -24.41 19.24 8.31
C ALA A 205 -23.46 18.47 9.24
N ARG A 206 -23.12 19.07 10.39
CA ARG A 206 -22.31 18.41 11.42
C ARG A 206 -22.72 18.81 12.83
N THR A 207 -22.49 17.91 13.77
CA THR A 207 -22.48 18.19 15.21
C THR A 207 -21.11 17.80 15.77
N ALA A 208 -20.98 17.71 17.10
CA ALA A 208 -19.78 17.18 17.73
C ALA A 208 -19.59 15.67 17.46
N SER A 209 -20.68 14.92 17.25
CA SER A 209 -20.64 13.45 17.14
C SER A 209 -21.14 12.88 15.82
N THR A 210 -21.86 13.67 15.03
CA THR A 210 -22.48 13.21 13.79
C THR A 210 -22.14 14.10 12.60
N ILE A 211 -22.09 13.50 11.42
CA ILE A 211 -22.19 14.21 10.15
C ILE A 211 -23.49 13.86 9.45
N THR A 212 -23.95 14.72 8.55
CA THR A 212 -25.08 14.45 7.67
C THR A 212 -24.60 14.44 6.22
N ALA A 213 -25.05 13.49 5.42
CA ALA A 213 -24.73 13.41 4.00
C ALA A 213 -25.84 12.69 3.21
N THR A 214 -25.80 12.81 1.87
CA THR A 214 -26.61 11.98 0.98
C THR A 214 -25.87 10.68 0.66
N LEU A 215 -26.55 9.54 0.85
CA LEU A 215 -26.00 8.21 0.55
C LEU A 215 -26.70 7.62 -0.68
N ALA A 216 -25.94 7.33 -1.74
CA ALA A 216 -26.48 6.73 -2.96
C ALA A 216 -26.85 5.24 -2.80
N THR A 217 -26.28 4.57 -1.80
CA THR A 217 -26.42 3.13 -1.55
C THR A 217 -26.51 2.88 -0.04
N ASN A 218 -27.00 1.69 0.33
CA ASN A 218 -26.96 1.23 1.71
C ASN A 218 -25.52 0.84 2.08
N TYR A 219 -25.20 0.97 3.36
CA TYR A 219 -23.95 0.47 3.94
C TYR A 219 -24.25 -0.43 5.13
N LEU A 220 -23.48 -1.50 5.28
CA LEU A 220 -23.59 -2.43 6.40
C LEU A 220 -23.18 -1.77 7.72
N ALA A 221 -23.57 -2.40 8.83
CA ALA A 221 -23.06 -1.99 10.15
C ALA A 221 -21.53 -2.17 10.18
N GLY A 222 -20.83 -1.23 10.83
CA GLY A 222 -19.37 -1.20 10.81
C GLY A 222 -18.76 -0.54 9.56
N ALA A 223 -19.56 0.15 8.74
CA ALA A 223 -19.02 0.97 7.66
C ALA A 223 -18.01 1.99 8.20
N LYS A 224 -16.92 2.20 7.45
CA LYS A 224 -15.79 3.03 7.82
C LYS A 224 -15.80 4.36 7.07
N LEU A 225 -15.48 5.46 7.74
CA LEU A 225 -15.24 6.77 7.14
C LEU A 225 -13.82 7.24 7.35
N SER A 226 -13.25 7.92 6.35
CA SER A 226 -11.94 8.55 6.44
C SER A 226 -11.84 9.77 5.54
N ALA A 227 -10.94 10.70 5.89
CA ALA A 227 -10.71 11.90 5.08
C ALA A 227 -9.78 11.64 3.89
N ASP A 228 -9.03 10.54 3.92
CA ASP A 228 -8.26 10.05 2.79
C ASP A 228 -8.42 8.54 2.64
N LEU A 229 -8.19 8.05 1.42
CA LEU A 229 -8.13 6.63 1.11
C LEU A 229 -7.20 6.41 -0.09
N GLY A 230 -5.90 6.40 0.19
CA GLY A 230 -4.87 6.13 -0.80
C GLY A 230 -4.18 4.80 -0.52
N TYR A 231 -4.11 3.94 -1.53
CA TYR A 231 -3.21 2.79 -1.52
C TYR A 231 -2.13 3.01 -2.56
N PHE A 232 -0.93 2.54 -2.25
CA PHE A 232 0.14 2.47 -3.22
C PHE A 232 0.34 1.04 -3.66
N CYS A 233 1.00 0.91 -4.81
CA CYS A 233 0.84 -0.15 -5.81
C CYS A 233 1.95 0.01 -6.86
N ILE A 234 3.22 -0.16 -6.49
CA ILE A 234 4.37 0.19 -7.31
C ILE A 234 5.14 -1.05 -7.74
N SER A 235 5.48 -1.11 -9.03
CA SER A 235 6.41 -2.11 -9.56
C SER A 235 7.30 -1.50 -10.63
N GLY A 236 8.56 -1.96 -10.69
CA GLY A 236 9.53 -1.51 -11.70
C GLY A 236 10.00 -0.06 -11.53
N ASN A 237 10.04 0.71 -12.63
CA ASN A 237 10.74 2.00 -12.73
C ASN A 237 9.88 3.25 -12.46
N SER A 238 8.59 3.10 -12.15
CA SER A 238 7.62 4.20 -12.20
C SER A 238 7.15 4.65 -10.82
N PHE A 239 8.11 4.99 -9.95
CA PHE A 239 7.83 5.45 -8.58
C PHE A 239 6.96 6.72 -8.51
N ASN A 240 6.93 7.51 -9.59
CA ASN A 240 6.24 8.80 -9.65
C ASN A 240 4.77 8.72 -10.08
N TYR A 241 4.30 7.59 -10.66
CA TYR A 241 3.02 7.52 -11.40
C TYR A 241 2.07 6.36 -10.96
N GLN A 242 2.23 5.80 -9.75
CA GLN A 242 1.67 4.48 -9.44
C GLN A 242 0.92 4.37 -8.09
N ASN A 243 0.34 5.45 -7.57
CA ASN A 243 -0.70 5.25 -6.55
C ASN A 243 -1.95 4.71 -7.21
N LYS A 244 -2.59 3.74 -6.55
CA LYS A 244 -3.76 3.05 -7.07
C LYS A 244 -4.91 3.32 -6.10
N PHE A 245 -5.93 4.00 -6.60
CA PHE A 245 -7.05 4.40 -5.79
C PHE A 245 -8.26 3.51 -6.09
N LEU A 246 -8.96 3.09 -5.04
CA LEU A 246 -10.34 2.59 -5.19
C LEU A 246 -11.24 3.70 -5.73
N ILE A 247 -11.08 4.89 -5.16
CA ILE A 247 -11.72 6.14 -5.53
C ILE A 247 -10.72 7.26 -5.23
N ASP A 248 -10.40 8.10 -6.20
CA ASP A 248 -9.52 9.24 -5.97
C ASP A 248 -10.28 10.43 -5.37
N HIS A 249 -9.54 11.49 -5.04
CA HIS A 249 -10.09 12.73 -4.53
C HIS A 249 -11.06 13.42 -5.50
N TYR A 250 -11.00 13.12 -6.80
CA TYR A 250 -11.96 13.60 -7.81
C TYR A 250 -13.25 12.77 -7.86
N GLY A 251 -13.28 11.61 -7.19
CA GLY A 251 -14.39 10.68 -7.19
C GLY A 251 -14.32 9.66 -8.32
N ASN A 252 -13.22 9.60 -9.08
CA ASN A 252 -13.05 8.58 -10.11
C ASN A 252 -12.69 7.26 -9.44
N LYS A 253 -13.45 6.21 -9.78
CA LYS A 253 -13.13 4.86 -9.33
C LYS A 253 -11.97 4.30 -10.14
N ASN A 254 -11.22 3.38 -9.52
CA ASN A 254 -10.23 2.56 -10.22
C ASN A 254 -9.16 3.41 -10.94
N SER A 255 -8.74 4.52 -10.35
CA SER A 255 -7.83 5.47 -10.96
C SER A 255 -6.39 5.27 -10.49
N SER A 256 -5.45 5.86 -11.21
CA SER A 256 -4.06 6.04 -10.80
C SER A 256 -3.72 7.51 -10.83
N GLY A 257 -2.87 7.95 -9.91
CA GLY A 257 -2.46 9.34 -9.84
C GLY A 257 -1.11 9.53 -9.17
N ASP A 258 -0.56 10.72 -9.36
CA ASP A 258 0.70 11.14 -8.76
C ASP A 258 0.59 11.18 -7.23
N ARG A 259 1.71 11.03 -6.54
CA ARG A 259 1.75 11.10 -5.08
C ARG A 259 1.50 12.53 -4.62
N TRP A 260 0.61 12.68 -3.65
CA TRP A 260 0.44 13.91 -2.87
C TRP A 260 1.35 13.91 -1.62
N ASN A 261 2.59 13.43 -1.74
CA ASN A 261 3.47 13.30 -0.57
C ASN A 261 4.28 14.57 -0.31
N TYR A 262 4.11 15.07 0.91
CA TYR A 262 4.83 16.17 1.53
C TYR A 262 6.30 15.83 1.77
N ASN A 263 7.23 16.50 1.07
CA ASN A 263 8.61 16.67 1.54
C ASN A 263 8.96 18.15 1.62
N SER A 264 9.02 18.70 2.84
CA SER A 264 9.08 20.12 3.24
C SER A 264 10.20 20.99 2.65
N THR A 265 10.93 20.55 1.63
CA THR A 265 12.11 21.23 1.11
C THR A 265 11.84 22.10 -0.12
N VAL A 266 10.73 21.92 -0.85
CA VAL A 266 10.32 22.80 -1.96
C VAL A 266 8.81 22.99 -1.95
N LEU A 267 8.32 24.21 -1.76
CA LEU A 267 6.89 24.54 -1.85
C LEU A 267 6.51 24.74 -3.31
N GLY A 268 5.48 24.04 -3.78
CA GLY A 268 4.86 24.26 -5.08
C GLY A 268 3.36 24.52 -4.96
N TYR A 269 2.80 25.23 -5.92
CA TYR A 269 1.35 25.39 -6.03
C TYR A 269 0.76 24.15 -6.70
N GLY A 270 -0.10 23.43 -5.99
CA GLY A 270 -0.95 22.38 -6.57
C GLY A 270 -2.25 22.95 -7.09
N TYR A 271 -2.91 22.23 -8.01
CA TYR A 271 -4.32 22.48 -8.30
C TYR A 271 -5.16 22.30 -7.04
N PRO A 272 -6.30 23.01 -6.91
CA PRO A 272 -7.20 22.80 -5.79
C PRO A 272 -7.65 21.34 -5.76
N ASP A 273 -7.44 20.67 -4.62
CA ASP A 273 -7.92 19.31 -4.46
C ASP A 273 -9.45 19.30 -4.29
N LYS A 274 -10.09 18.23 -4.75
CA LYS A 274 -11.55 18.07 -4.74
C LYS A 274 -12.10 17.50 -3.43
N MET A 275 -11.29 17.13 -2.45
CA MET A 275 -11.77 16.80 -1.10
C MET A 275 -12.27 18.04 -0.37
N ARG A 276 -11.55 19.16 -0.46
CA ARG A 276 -11.89 20.40 0.28
C ARG A 276 -12.03 21.65 -0.60
N SER A 277 -11.75 21.55 -1.90
CA SER A 277 -11.67 22.71 -2.82
C SER A 277 -10.64 23.75 -2.37
N GLU A 278 -9.64 23.32 -1.61
CA GLU A 278 -8.57 24.16 -1.09
C GLU A 278 -7.37 24.11 -2.05
N ALA A 279 -6.77 25.26 -2.32
CA ALA A 279 -5.48 25.30 -3.00
C ALA A 279 -4.44 24.70 -2.05
N ILE A 280 -3.86 23.57 -2.44
CA ILE A 280 -2.87 22.91 -1.62
C ILE A 280 -1.50 23.46 -2.00
N VAL A 281 -0.82 24.00 -0.98
CA VAL A 281 0.62 24.22 -1.05
C VAL A 281 1.28 22.96 -0.52
N THR A 282 1.41 21.97 -1.40
CA THR A 282 2.13 20.75 -1.05
C THR A 282 3.59 20.99 -1.34
N PRO A 283 4.49 20.46 -0.52
CA PRO A 283 5.83 20.32 -0.97
C PRO A 283 5.84 19.47 -2.24
N LEU A 284 6.41 20.01 -3.30
CA LEU A 284 6.38 19.41 -4.62
C LEU A 284 7.59 18.50 -4.75
N TYR A 285 7.35 17.32 -5.28
CA TYR A 285 8.40 16.42 -5.70
C TYR A 285 9.22 17.11 -6.82
N THR A 286 10.39 17.66 -6.50
CA THR A 286 11.35 18.15 -7.51
C THR A 286 12.25 17.00 -7.94
N GLY A 287 11.79 16.23 -8.93
CA GLY A 287 12.65 15.32 -9.65
C GLY A 287 13.68 16.11 -10.45
N ILE A 288 14.87 16.35 -9.88
CA ILE A 288 16.00 16.82 -10.68
C ILE A 288 16.56 15.59 -11.40
N ILE A 289 16.06 15.39 -12.62
CA ILE A 289 16.69 14.51 -13.60
C ILE A 289 18.15 14.98 -13.72
N ASN A 290 19.07 14.06 -13.40
CA ASN A 290 20.54 14.17 -13.36
C ASN A 290 21.24 14.70 -12.10
N ASN A 291 20.59 15.22 -11.03
CA ASN A 291 21.34 15.74 -9.85
C ASN A 291 20.55 15.95 -8.53
N GLY A 292 19.50 15.19 -8.19
CA GLY A 292 18.82 15.42 -6.88
C GLY A 292 17.59 14.57 -6.57
N TYR A 293 17.18 14.59 -5.30
CA TYR A 293 16.35 13.62 -4.54
C TYR A 293 15.01 13.18 -5.16
N LEU A 294 14.63 11.91 -4.91
CA LEU A 294 13.24 11.43 -5.05
C LEU A 294 12.62 11.23 -3.63
N GLY A 295 11.30 11.45 -3.49
CA GLY A 295 10.56 11.50 -2.23
C GLY A 295 10.33 10.16 -1.50
N GLU A 296 9.57 10.27 -0.41
CA GLU A 296 9.26 9.20 0.54
C GLU A 296 7.89 8.57 0.26
N LEU A 297 7.76 7.28 0.55
CA LEU A 297 6.53 6.51 0.67
C LEU A 297 6.67 5.62 1.88
N LYS A 298 6.14 6.09 3.01
CA LYS A 298 6.35 5.49 4.32
C LYS A 298 7.85 5.18 4.54
N ASN A 299 8.23 3.91 4.58
CA ASN A 299 9.61 3.48 4.84
C ASN A 299 10.47 3.35 3.56
N THR A 300 9.97 3.75 2.40
CA THR A 300 10.68 3.67 1.11
C THR A 300 10.96 5.05 0.55
N TYR A 301 12.19 5.29 0.13
CA TYR A 301 12.69 6.52 -0.45
C TYR A 301 13.24 6.22 -1.83
N ALA A 302 13.29 7.21 -2.71
CA ALA A 302 13.95 7.05 -3.99
C ALA A 302 15.09 8.08 -4.12
N ARG A 303 16.10 7.83 -4.95
CA ARG A 303 17.21 8.78 -5.14
C ARG A 303 17.86 8.64 -6.52
N GLY A 304 18.01 9.76 -7.24
CA GLY A 304 18.56 9.80 -8.60
C GLY A 304 20.07 10.04 -8.65
N SER A 305 20.84 9.57 -7.65
CA SER A 305 22.27 9.86 -7.52
C SER A 305 23.13 8.69 -7.97
N THR A 306 24.25 8.98 -8.64
CA THR A 306 25.28 8.00 -9.02
C THR A 306 26.26 7.65 -7.89
N ALA A 307 26.18 8.31 -6.74
CA ALA A 307 27.11 8.14 -5.62
C ALA A 307 26.70 7.06 -4.61
N MET A 308 25.63 6.32 -4.88
CA MET A 308 25.22 5.18 -4.07
C MET A 308 25.80 3.88 -4.63
N VAL A 309 25.86 2.88 -3.77
CA VAL A 309 26.36 1.52 -4.04
C VAL A 309 25.28 0.58 -3.55
N ASP A 310 24.96 -0.42 -4.36
CA ASP A 310 23.94 -1.41 -4.02
C ASP A 310 24.23 -2.13 -2.70
N LEU A 311 23.18 -2.39 -1.95
CA LEU A 311 23.17 -3.08 -0.67
C LEU A 311 23.90 -2.33 0.48
N ASN A 312 24.57 -1.21 0.22
CA ASN A 312 25.15 -0.41 1.29
C ASN A 312 24.06 0.23 2.15
N VAL A 313 24.35 0.34 3.44
CA VAL A 313 23.53 1.07 4.40
C VAL A 313 24.10 2.48 4.55
N TYR A 314 23.24 3.48 4.37
CA TYR A 314 23.54 4.89 4.47
C TYR A 314 22.84 5.47 5.68
N GLN A 315 23.50 6.37 6.39
CA GLN A 315 22.88 7.15 7.47
C GLN A 315 22.66 8.57 6.97
N PHE A 316 21.42 9.05 7.06
CA PHE A 316 21.09 10.45 6.79
C PHE A 316 21.41 11.33 8.00
N PRO A 317 21.59 12.64 7.82
CA PRO A 317 21.83 13.58 8.91
C PRO A 317 20.75 13.58 10.00
N SER A 318 19.52 13.15 9.67
CA SER A 318 18.43 12.95 10.63
C SER A 318 18.61 11.75 11.57
N GLY A 319 19.65 10.94 11.35
CA GLY A 319 19.87 9.67 12.05
C GLY A 319 19.17 8.47 11.40
N LEU A 320 18.32 8.68 10.40
CA LEU A 320 17.67 7.60 9.65
C LEU A 320 18.70 6.77 8.88
N THR A 321 18.67 5.45 9.04
CA THR A 321 19.46 4.50 8.26
C THR A 321 18.62 3.88 7.15
N VAL A 322 19.20 3.78 5.94
CA VAL A 322 18.53 3.22 4.76
C VAL A 322 19.46 2.31 3.98
N ARG A 323 18.95 1.22 3.40
CA ARG A 323 19.67 0.39 2.41
C ARG A 323 19.27 0.75 1.00
N ALA A 324 20.24 0.84 0.11
CA ALA A 324 20.04 1.23 -1.28
C ALA A 324 20.00 0.05 -2.26
N PHE A 325 19.16 0.17 -3.29
CA PHE A 325 19.02 -0.80 -4.38
C PHE A 325 18.83 -0.08 -5.72
N THR A 326 19.64 -0.42 -6.72
CA THR A 326 19.51 0.07 -8.09
C THR A 326 18.33 -0.62 -8.77
N THR A 327 17.39 0.17 -9.28
CA THR A 327 16.19 -0.35 -9.96
C THR A 327 16.21 -0.09 -11.46
N PRO A 328 15.36 -0.78 -12.26
CA PRO A 328 15.16 -0.43 -13.66
C PRO A 328 14.88 1.08 -13.79
N GLY A 329 15.53 1.75 -14.74
CA GLY A 329 15.39 3.21 -14.91
C GLY A 329 16.48 4.06 -14.23
N SER A 330 17.53 3.44 -13.68
CA SER A 330 18.77 4.09 -13.23
C SER A 330 18.60 5.07 -12.06
N PHE A 331 17.73 4.74 -11.11
CA PHE A 331 17.66 5.39 -9.80
C PHE A 331 17.77 4.35 -8.69
N TYR A 332 18.08 4.81 -7.49
CA TYR A 332 18.13 3.99 -6.29
C TYR A 332 16.79 4.04 -5.56
N LEU A 333 16.27 2.89 -5.16
CA LEU A 333 15.32 2.80 -4.07
C LEU A 333 16.08 2.57 -2.78
N CYS A 334 15.79 3.38 -1.78
CA CYS A 334 16.33 3.23 -0.45
C CYS A 334 15.20 2.82 0.48
N VAL A 335 15.40 1.80 1.32
CA VAL A 335 14.41 1.38 2.31
C VAL A 335 14.98 1.62 3.70
N LYS A 336 14.15 2.08 4.64
CA LYS A 336 14.54 2.19 6.05
C LYS A 336 15.11 0.86 6.53
N GLU A 337 16.24 0.91 7.22
CA GLU A 337 16.83 -0.27 7.82
C GLU A 337 16.30 -0.56 9.22
N VAL A 338 16.25 -1.85 9.54
CA VAL A 338 15.93 -2.36 10.89
C VAL A 338 17.24 -2.79 11.52
N ALA A 339 17.50 -2.32 12.74
CA ALA A 339 18.71 -2.65 13.50
C ALA A 339 18.72 -4.10 13.98
#